data_AF-A0A7J4P211-F1
#
_entry.id   AF-A0A7J4P211-F1
#
_cell.length_a   1.000
_cell.length_b   1.000
_cell.length_c   1.000
_cell.angle_alpha   90.00
_cell.angle_beta   90.00
_cell.angle_gamma   90.00
#
_symmetry.space_group_name_H-M   'P 1'
#
loop_
_entity.id
_entity.type
_entity.pdbx_description
1 polymer ?
#
loop_
_entity_poly.entity_id
_entity_poly.type
_entity_poly.pdbx_seq_one_letter_code
_entity_poly.pdbx_strand_id
1 'polypeptide(L)'
;QEVIRIFNTLTKLPVVTAKSATKVSDVYKDFGHDLEYYDYKSPEGEELLAGGKCAIISPNQSKLPYDNLDSALASGWAVLFGGRQRAFALSDHADFKGLLGFIRKCKPKRILTFHGGTMTKDFPEYVTKKLGIDARPLSGKEETLNGTIQRGETRIKACTNQLLRTLRIPGFEYGTPWLEREMAKQGYSSAETEETLDFLVTRGILVKSENGVKMS
;
A
#
# COMPACT_ATOMS: atom_id res chain seq x y z
N GLN A 1 7.07 -19.90 6.66
CA GLN A 1 8.46 -20.35 6.40
C GLN A 1 9.30 -20.16 7.64
N GLU A 2 9.25 -19.00 8.31
CA GLU A 2 9.93 -18.78 9.61
C GLU A 2 9.65 -19.87 10.64
N VAL A 3 8.39 -20.31 10.78
CA VAL A 3 8.03 -21.41 11.70
C VAL A 3 8.76 -22.72 11.35
N ILE A 4 8.90 -23.06 10.06
CA ILE A 4 9.67 -24.24 9.61
C ILE A 4 11.13 -24.10 10.09
N ARG A 5 11.74 -22.94 9.81
CA ARG A 5 13.13 -22.65 10.18
C ARG A 5 13.35 -22.70 11.70
N ILE A 6 12.41 -22.20 12.50
CA ILE A 6 12.46 -22.27 13.97
C ILE A 6 12.52 -23.74 14.42
N PHE A 7 11.67 -24.61 13.89
CA PHE A 7 11.73 -26.03 14.22
C PHE A 7 13.04 -26.68 13.78
N ASN A 8 13.50 -26.40 12.55
CA ASN A 8 14.77 -26.98 12.04
C ASN A 8 15.98 -26.55 12.87
N THR A 9 15.99 -25.32 13.40
CA THR A 9 17.16 -24.76 14.08
C THR A 9 17.15 -24.98 15.59
N LEU A 10 15.97 -24.95 16.21
CA LEU A 10 15.85 -25.00 17.68
C LEU A 10 15.39 -26.36 18.21
N THR A 11 15.00 -27.28 17.33
CA THR A 11 14.47 -28.59 17.73
C THR A 11 14.99 -29.70 16.82
N LYS A 12 14.74 -30.95 17.20
CA LYS A 12 14.94 -32.14 16.35
C LYS A 12 13.62 -32.67 15.78
N LEU A 13 12.53 -31.92 15.93
CA LEU A 13 11.20 -32.36 15.54
C LEU A 13 11.06 -32.21 14.02
N PRO A 14 10.79 -33.29 13.27
CA PRO A 14 10.54 -33.20 11.84
C PRO A 14 9.34 -32.32 11.53
N VAL A 15 9.43 -31.58 10.42
CA VAL A 15 8.37 -30.68 9.97
C VAL A 15 7.68 -31.28 8.76
N VAL A 16 6.35 -31.37 8.83
CA VAL A 16 5.49 -31.75 7.72
C VAL A 16 4.69 -30.52 7.28
N THR A 17 4.69 -30.20 5.98
CA THR A 17 3.92 -29.09 5.42
C THR A 17 2.66 -29.59 4.74
N ALA A 18 1.56 -28.85 4.91
CA ALA A 18 0.28 -29.18 4.30
C ALA A 18 -0.24 -28.07 3.37
N LYS A 19 -0.93 -28.49 2.30
CA LYS A 19 -1.62 -27.61 1.34
C LYS A 19 -0.67 -26.59 0.70
N SER A 20 -1.00 -25.29 0.72
CA SER A 20 -0.16 -24.25 0.12
C SER A 20 1.14 -24.01 0.89
N ALA A 21 1.28 -24.50 2.13
CA ALA A 21 2.53 -24.34 2.87
C ALA A 21 3.71 -25.03 2.17
N THR A 22 3.51 -26.20 1.55
CA THR A 22 4.55 -26.88 0.77
C THR A 22 4.98 -26.02 -0.42
N LYS A 23 4.03 -25.65 -1.30
CA LYS A 23 4.31 -24.87 -2.51
C LYS A 23 5.05 -23.56 -2.24
N VAL A 24 4.65 -22.83 -1.19
CA VAL A 24 5.34 -21.58 -0.83
C VAL A 24 6.73 -21.88 -0.27
N SER A 25 6.92 -22.97 0.47
CA SER A 25 8.24 -23.35 1.00
C SER A 25 9.19 -23.84 -0.09
N ASP A 26 8.66 -24.52 -1.12
CA ASP A 26 9.45 -24.96 -2.30
C ASP A 26 10.09 -23.75 -2.98
N VAL A 27 9.30 -22.69 -3.20
CA VAL A 27 9.82 -21.42 -3.76
C VAL A 27 10.97 -20.88 -2.90
N TYR A 28 10.83 -20.84 -1.58
CA TYR A 28 11.93 -20.35 -0.72
C TYR A 28 13.19 -21.23 -0.86
N LYS A 29 13.03 -22.55 -0.96
CA LYS A 29 14.14 -23.49 -1.15
C LYS A 29 14.84 -23.27 -2.50
N ASP A 30 14.06 -23.07 -3.56
CA ASP A 30 14.57 -22.75 -4.91
C ASP A 30 15.38 -21.44 -4.92
N PHE A 31 15.02 -20.48 -4.06
CA PHE A 31 15.76 -19.22 -3.86
C PHE A 31 16.88 -19.32 -2.81
N GLY A 32 17.29 -20.53 -2.41
CA GLY A 32 18.47 -20.77 -1.56
C GLY A 32 18.23 -20.66 -0.06
N HIS A 33 16.97 -20.63 0.40
CA HIS A 33 16.67 -20.74 1.82
C HIS A 33 16.70 -22.19 2.27
N ASP A 34 17.53 -22.46 3.28
CA ASP A 34 17.66 -23.77 3.90
C ASP A 34 16.44 -24.07 4.79
N LEU A 35 15.50 -24.85 4.24
CA LEU A 35 14.27 -25.31 4.89
C LEU A 35 14.15 -26.82 4.74
N GLU A 36 14.07 -27.53 5.87
CA GLU A 36 13.86 -28.98 5.92
C GLU A 36 12.40 -29.26 6.28
N TYR A 37 11.67 -29.88 5.36
CA TYR A 37 10.28 -30.27 5.53
C TYR A 37 9.91 -31.41 4.58
N TYR A 38 8.83 -32.11 4.92
CA TYR A 38 8.22 -33.17 4.10
C TYR A 38 6.79 -32.75 3.70
N ASP A 39 6.40 -32.97 2.45
CA ASP A 39 5.01 -32.76 2.05
C ASP A 39 4.12 -33.81 2.72
N TYR A 40 2.95 -33.40 3.23
CA TYR A 40 2.04 -34.31 3.91
C TYR A 40 1.48 -35.47 3.05
N LYS A 41 1.64 -35.41 1.72
CA LYS A 41 1.30 -36.49 0.77
C LYS A 41 2.51 -37.29 0.30
N SER A 42 3.72 -36.94 0.73
CA SER A 42 4.90 -37.75 0.45
C SER A 42 4.90 -39.00 1.34
N PRO A 43 5.46 -40.14 0.88
CA PRO A 43 5.57 -41.34 1.71
C PRO A 43 6.21 -41.07 3.07
N GLU A 44 7.27 -40.27 3.11
CA GLU A 44 7.99 -39.89 4.33
C GLU A 44 7.10 -39.00 5.24
N GLY A 45 6.35 -38.08 4.64
CA GLY A 45 5.40 -37.25 5.36
C GLY A 45 4.26 -38.05 5.99
N GLU A 46 3.69 -39.01 5.26
CA GLU A 46 2.65 -39.91 5.75
C GLU A 46 3.15 -40.79 6.91
N GLU A 47 4.38 -41.32 6.82
CA GLU A 47 5.01 -42.09 7.89
C GLU A 47 5.20 -41.24 9.16
N LEU A 48 5.73 -40.02 9.02
CA LEU A 48 5.93 -39.09 10.13
C LEU A 48 4.62 -38.73 10.83
N LEU A 49 3.55 -38.51 10.06
CA LEU A 49 2.22 -38.20 10.57
C LEU A 49 1.60 -39.39 11.29
N ALA A 50 1.70 -40.60 10.72
CA ALA A 50 1.24 -41.83 11.36
C ALA A 50 1.98 -42.10 12.68
N GLY A 51 3.28 -41.78 12.75
CA GLY A 51 4.08 -41.90 13.96
C GLY A 51 3.78 -40.83 15.03
N GLY A 52 3.12 -39.72 14.68
CA GLY A 52 2.70 -38.66 15.60
C GLY A 52 3.84 -37.83 16.21
N LYS A 53 5.08 -37.98 15.72
CA LYS A 53 6.28 -37.30 16.25
C LYS A 53 6.79 -36.23 15.30
N CYS A 54 5.90 -35.35 14.85
CA CYS A 54 6.24 -34.27 13.92
C CYS A 54 5.44 -33.00 14.23
N ALA A 55 5.93 -31.85 13.77
CA ALA A 55 5.14 -30.63 13.67
C ALA A 55 4.47 -30.55 12.30
N ILE A 56 3.18 -30.23 12.26
CA ILE A 56 2.47 -29.94 11.01
C ILE A 56 2.30 -28.44 10.83
N ILE A 57 2.76 -27.91 9.69
CA ILE A 57 2.63 -26.51 9.32
C ILE A 57 1.64 -26.40 8.17
N SER A 58 0.55 -25.67 8.41
CA SER A 58 -0.53 -25.51 7.44
C SER A 58 -1.03 -24.06 7.42
N PRO A 59 -1.66 -23.61 6.32
CA PRO A 59 -2.33 -22.33 6.27
C PRO A 59 -3.39 -22.20 7.37
N ASN A 60 -3.62 -20.98 7.86
CA ASN A 60 -4.63 -20.72 8.88
C ASN A 60 -6.00 -21.29 8.46
N GLN A 61 -6.76 -21.82 9.44
CA GLN A 61 -8.08 -22.45 9.24
C GLN A 61 -8.07 -23.69 8.34
N SER A 62 -6.91 -24.29 8.10
CA SER A 62 -6.83 -25.56 7.39
C SER A 62 -7.52 -26.66 8.18
N LYS A 63 -8.58 -27.23 7.60
CA LYS A 63 -9.10 -28.54 8.03
C LYS A 63 -8.12 -29.61 7.61
N LEU A 64 -7.60 -30.36 8.58
CA LEU A 64 -6.69 -31.49 8.39
C LEU A 64 -7.44 -32.76 8.84
N PRO A 65 -7.28 -33.89 8.14
CA PRO A 65 -8.02 -35.13 8.42
C PRO A 65 -7.37 -35.93 9.55
N TYR A 66 -6.93 -35.27 10.63
CA TYR A 66 -6.25 -35.90 11.76
C TYR A 66 -6.94 -35.49 13.06
N ASP A 67 -7.29 -36.49 13.89
CA ASP A 67 -8.06 -36.27 15.12
C ASP A 67 -7.17 -36.03 16.35
N ASN A 68 -5.88 -36.34 16.25
CA ASN A 68 -4.87 -36.22 17.31
C ASN A 68 -4.01 -34.96 17.16
N LEU A 69 -4.63 -33.81 16.92
CA LEU A 69 -3.91 -32.55 16.70
C LEU A 69 -3.88 -31.66 17.95
N ASP A 70 -2.67 -31.37 18.42
CA ASP A 70 -2.40 -30.26 19.31
C ASP A 70 -2.10 -29.00 18.48
N SER A 71 -3.12 -28.14 18.31
CA SER A 71 -3.01 -26.97 17.43
C SER A 71 -2.66 -25.68 18.17
N ALA A 72 -1.80 -24.89 17.53
CA ALA A 72 -1.52 -23.51 17.90
C ALA A 72 -1.47 -22.61 16.66
N LEU A 73 -1.79 -21.32 16.85
CA LEU A 73 -1.79 -20.31 15.79
C LEU A 73 -0.55 -19.43 15.90
N ALA A 74 0.25 -19.33 14.83
CA ALA A 74 1.27 -18.30 14.69
C ALA A 74 0.73 -17.14 13.85
N SER A 75 0.57 -15.95 14.43
CA SER A 75 0.00 -14.79 13.73
C SER A 75 0.37 -13.46 14.41
N GLY A 76 0.52 -12.39 13.63
CA GLY A 76 0.72 -11.03 14.18
C GLY A 76 -0.45 -10.55 15.04
N TRP A 77 -1.62 -11.15 14.83
CA TRP A 77 -2.83 -10.87 15.60
C TRP A 77 -3.01 -11.78 16.82
N ALA A 78 -2.04 -12.67 17.11
CA ALA A 78 -2.10 -13.61 18.23
C ALA A 78 -2.49 -12.95 19.56
N VAL A 79 -1.97 -11.76 19.80
CA VAL A 79 -2.20 -10.95 21.02
C VAL A 79 -3.67 -10.58 21.24
N LEU A 80 -4.48 -10.52 20.18
CA LEU A 80 -5.90 -10.17 20.27
C LEU A 80 -6.80 -11.35 20.63
N PHE A 81 -6.31 -12.59 20.53
CA PHE A 81 -7.15 -13.78 20.78
C PHE A 81 -7.30 -14.13 22.27
N GLY A 82 -6.67 -13.38 23.18
CA GLY A 82 -7.00 -13.38 24.62
C GLY A 82 -6.97 -14.76 25.30
N GLY A 83 -6.10 -15.67 24.85
CA GLY A 83 -5.96 -17.01 25.43
C GLY A 83 -7.04 -18.03 25.01
N ARG A 84 -7.98 -17.68 24.11
CA ARG A 84 -9.00 -18.62 23.59
C ARG A 84 -8.42 -19.77 22.75
N GLN A 85 -7.21 -19.59 22.26
CA GLN A 85 -6.44 -20.58 21.51
C GLN A 85 -4.97 -20.41 21.91
N ARG A 86 -4.19 -21.52 21.90
CA ARG A 86 -2.73 -21.42 21.97
C ARG A 86 -2.25 -20.64 20.75
N ALA A 87 -1.73 -19.44 20.96
CA ALA A 87 -1.32 -18.56 19.88
C ALA A 87 0.02 -17.89 20.19
N PHE A 88 0.86 -17.78 19.18
CA PHE A 88 2.19 -17.17 19.23
C PHE A 88 2.19 -15.93 18.34
N ALA A 89 2.61 -14.80 18.90
CA ALA A 89 2.75 -13.56 18.15
C ALA A 89 3.93 -13.67 17.17
N LEU A 90 3.62 -13.70 15.87
CA LEU A 90 4.63 -13.77 14.81
C LEU A 90 4.12 -13.07 13.56
N SER A 91 4.86 -12.08 13.07
CA SER A 91 4.59 -11.31 11.85
C SER A 91 5.89 -10.80 11.26
N ASP A 92 5.89 -10.59 9.95
CA ASP A 92 6.92 -9.89 9.18
C ASP A 92 6.85 -8.34 9.29
N HIS A 93 5.77 -7.81 9.88
CA HIS A 93 5.59 -6.37 10.08
C HIS A 93 6.45 -5.84 11.22
N ALA A 94 7.04 -4.66 11.01
CA ALA A 94 7.74 -3.93 12.07
C ALA A 94 6.76 -3.47 13.16
N ASP A 95 7.17 -3.63 14.42
CA ASP A 95 6.46 -3.06 15.55
C ASP A 95 6.63 -1.53 15.61
N PHE A 96 5.95 -0.90 16.57
CA PHE A 96 6.00 0.55 16.75
C PHE A 96 7.44 1.08 16.94
N LYS A 97 8.26 0.37 17.72
CA LYS A 97 9.66 0.78 17.96
C LYS A 97 10.51 0.61 16.70
N GLY A 98 10.29 -0.47 15.95
CA GLY A 98 10.92 -0.75 14.67
C GLY A 98 10.62 0.33 13.64
N LEU A 99 9.36 0.75 13.50
CA LEU A 99 8.98 1.86 12.63
C LEU A 99 9.68 3.17 13.01
N LEU A 100 9.70 3.53 14.30
CA LEU A 100 10.42 4.73 14.76
C LEU A 100 11.92 4.62 14.54
N GLY A 101 12.50 3.43 14.75
CA GLY A 101 13.92 3.15 14.48
C GLY A 101 14.26 3.34 13.01
N PHE A 102 13.42 2.84 12.11
CA PHE A 102 13.55 3.02 10.67
C PHE A 102 13.51 4.50 10.29
N ILE A 103 12.49 5.24 10.75
CA ILE A 103 12.35 6.69 10.50
C ILE A 103 13.60 7.47 10.94
N ARG A 104 14.10 7.22 12.16
CA ARG A 104 15.28 7.92 12.71
C ARG A 104 16.54 7.65 11.89
N LYS A 105 16.72 6.43 11.38
CA LYS A 105 17.87 6.06 10.53
C LYS A 105 17.79 6.71 9.15
N CYS A 106 16.59 6.78 8.55
CA CYS A 106 16.38 7.38 7.24
C CYS A 106 16.46 8.91 7.23
N LYS A 107 16.15 9.58 8.35
CA LYS A 107 16.07 11.05 8.46
C LYS A 107 15.25 11.70 7.32
N PRO A 108 14.00 11.24 7.09
CA PRO A 108 13.20 11.73 5.98
C PRO A 108 12.76 13.19 6.21
N LYS A 109 12.55 13.93 5.12
CA LYS A 109 11.96 15.28 5.16
C LYS A 109 10.43 15.25 5.31
N ARG A 110 9.79 14.14 4.88
CA ARG A 110 8.36 13.90 4.94
C ARG A 110 8.07 12.40 5.02
N ILE A 111 6.98 12.03 5.67
CA ILE A 111 6.54 10.65 5.83
C ILE A 111 5.11 10.50 5.31
N LEU A 112 4.89 9.50 4.47
CA LEU A 112 3.57 9.10 4.00
C LEU A 112 3.29 7.68 4.49
N THR A 113 2.23 7.50 5.29
CA THR A 113 1.90 6.20 5.87
C THR A 113 0.74 5.54 5.12
N PHE A 114 0.84 4.24 4.90
CA PHE A 114 -0.18 3.44 4.22
C PHE A 114 -0.24 2.03 4.82
N HIS A 115 -1.25 1.24 4.44
CA HIS A 115 -1.53 -0.10 5.00
C HIS A 115 -1.77 -0.17 6.53
N GLY A 116 -2.11 0.95 7.16
CA GLY A 116 -2.57 1.00 8.56
C GLY A 116 -4.06 0.73 8.71
N GLY A 117 -4.46 0.06 9.79
CA GLY A 117 -5.86 -0.15 10.17
C GLY A 117 -6.42 0.98 11.04
N THR A 118 -7.67 0.82 11.51
CA THR A 118 -8.32 1.80 12.40
C THR A 118 -7.53 2.07 13.68
N MET A 119 -6.86 1.04 14.21
CA MET A 119 -6.06 1.14 15.45
C MET A 119 -4.72 1.86 15.27
N THR A 120 -4.32 2.21 14.04
CA THR A 120 -3.03 2.84 13.74
C THR A 120 -3.17 4.22 13.10
N LYS A 121 -4.38 4.78 13.06
CA LYS A 121 -4.67 6.07 12.41
C LYS A 121 -3.90 7.25 13.02
N ASP A 122 -3.53 7.14 14.29
CA ASP A 122 -2.85 8.21 15.02
C ASP A 122 -1.31 8.17 14.89
N PHE A 123 -0.77 7.17 14.19
CA PHE A 123 0.68 7.04 14.04
C PHE A 123 1.34 8.24 13.32
N PRO A 124 0.80 8.78 12.21
CA PRO A 124 1.38 9.96 11.55
C PRO A 124 1.36 11.18 12.46
N GLU A 125 0.25 11.37 13.18
CA GLU A 125 0.07 12.44 14.16
C GLU A 125 1.13 12.35 15.27
N TYR A 126 1.38 11.13 15.78
CA TYR A 126 2.43 10.86 16.75
C TYR A 126 3.81 11.24 16.20
N VAL A 127 4.14 10.82 14.99
CA VAL A 127 5.43 11.09 14.34
C VAL A 127 5.64 12.60 14.17
N THR A 128 4.63 13.32 13.68
CA THR A 128 4.67 14.77 13.55
C THR A 128 4.94 15.44 14.91
N LYS A 129 4.20 15.05 15.95
CA LYS A 129 4.32 15.65 17.29
C LYS A 129 5.64 15.30 18.00
N LYS A 130 6.15 14.09 17.82
CA LYS A 130 7.30 13.56 18.59
C LYS A 130 8.63 13.68 17.87
N LEU A 131 8.64 13.62 16.55
CA LEU A 131 9.85 13.70 15.75
C LEU A 131 9.96 15.02 14.97
N GLY A 132 8.91 15.84 14.93
CA GLY A 132 8.92 17.11 14.20
C GLY A 132 9.00 16.95 12.68
N ILE A 133 8.68 15.77 12.15
CA ILE A 133 8.70 15.46 10.72
C ILE A 133 7.26 15.47 10.23
N ASP A 134 6.98 16.19 9.14
CA ASP A 134 5.65 16.17 8.51
C ASP A 134 5.28 14.74 8.10
N ALA A 135 4.29 14.18 8.79
CA ALA A 135 3.81 12.83 8.56
C ALA A 135 2.30 12.81 8.34
N ARG A 136 1.87 12.24 7.20
CA ARG A 136 0.47 12.18 6.78
C ARG A 136 0.10 10.79 6.29
N PRO A 137 -1.16 10.36 6.45
CA PRO A 137 -1.65 9.16 5.77
C PRO A 137 -1.69 9.42 4.26
N LEU A 138 -1.24 8.45 3.47
CA LEU A 138 -1.39 8.48 2.01
C LEU A 138 -2.87 8.24 1.68
N SER A 139 -3.66 9.32 1.67
CA SER A 139 -5.05 9.30 1.19
C SER A 139 -5.03 9.54 -0.33
N GLY A 140 -5.76 8.72 -1.08
CA GLY A 140 -5.68 8.67 -2.55
C GLY A 140 -6.12 9.91 -3.31
N LYS A 141 -6.39 11.05 -2.65
CA LYS A 141 -6.89 12.28 -3.28
C LYS A 141 -6.12 13.54 -2.93
N GLU A 142 -5.30 13.52 -1.90
CA GLU A 142 -4.81 14.77 -1.31
C GLU A 142 -3.32 14.76 -1.02
N GLU A 143 -2.63 13.62 -0.87
CA GLU A 143 -1.25 13.62 -0.38
C GLU A 143 -0.23 13.13 -1.43
N THR A 144 0.83 13.91 -1.64
CA THR A 144 1.99 13.54 -2.47
C THR A 144 3.30 13.73 -1.73
N LEU A 145 4.41 13.25 -2.31
CA LEU A 145 5.75 13.54 -1.81
C LEU A 145 6.04 15.04 -1.70
N ASN A 146 5.42 15.86 -2.55
CA ASN A 146 5.69 17.30 -2.65
C ASN A 146 4.71 18.19 -1.88
N GLY A 147 3.54 17.68 -1.49
CA GLY A 147 2.51 18.56 -0.93
C GLY A 147 1.17 17.87 -0.81
N THR A 148 0.27 18.49 -0.04
CA THR A 148 -1.14 18.21 -0.20
C THR A 148 -1.58 18.79 -1.55
N ILE A 149 -2.05 17.96 -2.50
CA ILE A 149 -2.67 18.45 -3.73
C ILE A 149 -4.01 19.07 -3.34
N GLN A 150 -4.14 20.37 -3.55
CA GLN A 150 -5.43 21.01 -3.36
C GLN A 150 -6.38 20.54 -4.47
N ARG A 151 -7.62 20.19 -4.12
CA ARG A 151 -8.66 19.76 -5.07
C ARG A 151 -8.83 20.75 -6.24
N GLY A 152 -8.55 22.04 -5.98
CA GLY A 152 -8.45 23.09 -6.99
C GLY A 152 -7.36 22.83 -8.03
N GLU A 153 -6.13 22.48 -7.63
CA GLU A 153 -5.01 22.25 -8.57
C GLU A 153 -5.27 21.08 -9.54
N THR A 154 -5.86 19.98 -9.07
CA THR A 154 -6.24 18.86 -9.95
C THR A 154 -7.29 19.29 -10.98
N ARG A 155 -8.26 20.09 -10.53
CA ARG A 155 -9.37 20.56 -11.35
C ARG A 155 -8.95 21.64 -12.33
N ILE A 156 -8.05 22.54 -11.93
CA ILE A 156 -7.37 23.52 -12.79
C ILE A 156 -6.51 22.79 -13.84
N LYS A 157 -5.78 21.73 -13.47
CA LYS A 157 -5.00 20.94 -14.43
C LYS A 157 -5.90 20.22 -15.45
N ALA A 158 -7.04 19.68 -15.02
CA ALA A 158 -8.03 19.10 -15.91
C ALA A 158 -8.66 20.14 -16.84
N CYS A 159 -9.01 21.32 -16.29
CA CYS A 159 -9.49 22.49 -17.02
C CYS A 159 -8.47 22.93 -18.08
N THR A 160 -7.18 23.00 -17.72
CA THR A 160 -6.06 23.36 -18.60
C THR A 160 -5.99 22.41 -19.79
N ASN A 161 -5.99 21.10 -19.54
CA ASN A 161 -5.93 20.10 -20.60
C ASN A 161 -7.14 20.20 -21.55
N GLN A 162 -8.32 20.51 -21.02
CA GLN A 162 -9.52 20.66 -21.81
C GLN A 162 -9.49 21.96 -22.65
N LEU A 163 -9.05 23.08 -22.07
CA LEU A 163 -8.86 24.34 -22.79
C LEU A 163 -7.88 24.17 -23.95
N LEU A 164 -6.72 23.55 -23.73
CA LEU A 164 -5.74 23.30 -24.79
C LEU A 164 -6.27 22.37 -25.90
N ARG A 165 -7.21 21.47 -25.58
CA ARG A 165 -7.92 20.65 -26.58
C ARG A 165 -8.96 21.44 -27.37
N THR A 166 -9.51 22.52 -26.81
CA THR A 166 -10.46 23.41 -27.49
C THR A 166 -9.72 24.42 -28.37
N LEU A 167 -8.60 24.96 -27.88
CA LEU A 167 -7.76 25.98 -28.53
C LEU A 167 -6.81 25.35 -29.57
N ARG A 168 -7.37 24.69 -30.59
CA ARG A 168 -6.59 23.87 -31.56
C ARG A 168 -5.98 24.64 -32.72
N ILE A 169 -6.44 25.86 -33.01
CA ILE A 169 -6.07 26.60 -34.20
C ILE A 169 -5.12 27.74 -33.81
N PRO A 170 -3.81 27.64 -34.13
CA PRO A 170 -2.85 28.71 -33.88
C PRO A 170 -3.28 30.00 -34.58
N GLY A 171 -3.16 31.14 -33.89
CA GLY A 171 -3.54 32.45 -34.42
C GLY A 171 -5.05 32.73 -34.52
N PHE A 172 -5.92 31.74 -34.31
CA PHE A 172 -7.37 31.97 -34.21
C PHE A 172 -7.70 32.58 -32.85
N GLU A 173 -8.54 33.61 -32.85
CA GLU A 173 -9.00 34.28 -31.64
C GLU A 173 -10.26 33.61 -31.10
N TYR A 174 -10.19 33.15 -29.85
CA TYR A 174 -11.29 32.53 -29.14
C TYR A 174 -11.84 33.50 -28.11
N GLY A 175 -13.11 33.90 -28.28
CA GLY A 175 -13.75 34.83 -27.35
C GLY A 175 -13.95 34.22 -25.96
N THR A 176 -13.64 34.97 -24.91
CA THR A 176 -13.77 34.51 -23.51
C THR A 176 -15.18 34.03 -23.17
N PRO A 177 -16.27 34.73 -23.56
CA PRO A 177 -17.64 34.26 -23.28
C PRO A 177 -17.98 32.94 -23.95
N TRP A 178 -17.40 32.68 -25.14
CA TRP A 178 -17.58 31.40 -25.83
C TRP A 178 -16.82 30.28 -25.11
N LEU A 179 -15.59 30.55 -24.67
CA LEU A 179 -14.78 29.60 -23.91
C LEU A 179 -15.43 29.22 -22.59
N GLU A 180 -15.94 30.19 -21.83
CA GLU A 180 -16.68 29.91 -20.59
C GLU A 180 -17.89 29.01 -20.83
N ARG A 181 -18.67 29.28 -21.88
CA ARG A 181 -19.83 28.45 -22.24
C ARG A 181 -19.42 27.05 -22.69
N GLU A 182 -18.31 26.92 -23.42
CA GLU A 182 -17.80 25.62 -23.85
C GLU A 182 -17.25 24.80 -22.68
N MET A 183 -16.55 25.46 -21.75
CA MET A 183 -16.04 24.85 -20.53
C MET A 183 -17.16 24.49 -19.54
N ALA A 184 -18.22 25.27 -19.49
CA ALA A 184 -19.43 24.95 -18.72
C ALA A 184 -20.10 23.64 -19.17
N LYS A 185 -20.12 23.35 -20.49
CA LYS A 185 -20.62 22.06 -21.01
C LYS A 185 -19.79 20.86 -20.52
N GLN A 186 -18.53 21.11 -20.18
CA GLN A 186 -17.60 20.11 -19.65
C GLN A 186 -17.57 20.09 -18.10
N GLY A 187 -18.44 20.87 -17.45
CA GLY A 187 -18.62 20.88 -16.00
C GLY A 187 -17.67 21.79 -15.22
N TYR A 188 -17.02 22.74 -15.88
CA TYR A 188 -16.18 23.77 -15.25
C TYR A 188 -16.95 25.08 -15.05
N SER A 189 -16.66 25.78 -13.95
CA SER A 189 -17.23 27.11 -13.68
C SER A 189 -16.50 28.22 -14.46
N SER A 190 -17.13 29.39 -14.59
CA SER A 190 -16.47 30.57 -15.19
C SER A 190 -15.20 30.96 -14.42
N ALA A 191 -15.21 30.92 -13.09
CA ALA A 191 -14.05 31.22 -12.27
C ALA A 191 -12.86 30.26 -12.54
N GLU A 192 -13.13 28.95 -12.65
CA GLU A 192 -12.09 27.96 -13.00
C GLU A 192 -11.56 28.17 -14.42
N THR A 193 -12.41 28.63 -15.34
CA THR A 193 -12.02 28.91 -16.72
C THR A 193 -11.14 30.17 -16.78
N GLU A 194 -11.55 31.24 -16.11
CA GLU A 194 -10.82 32.51 -16.03
C GLU A 194 -9.44 32.33 -15.37
N GLU A 195 -9.38 31.66 -14.21
CA GLU A 195 -8.13 31.35 -13.51
C GLU A 195 -7.16 30.53 -14.40
N THR A 196 -7.71 29.57 -15.16
CA THR A 196 -6.90 28.74 -16.07
C THR A 196 -6.41 29.53 -17.29
N LEU A 197 -7.23 30.44 -17.84
CA LEU A 197 -6.83 31.31 -18.94
C LEU A 197 -5.71 32.27 -18.51
N ASP A 198 -5.84 32.91 -17.35
CA ASP A 198 -4.81 33.78 -16.80
C ASP A 198 -3.51 33.02 -16.50
N PHE A 199 -3.61 31.79 -15.98
CA PHE A 199 -2.47 30.90 -15.79
C PHE A 199 -1.72 30.62 -17.10
N LEU A 200 -2.45 30.34 -18.19
CA LEU A 200 -1.87 30.06 -19.51
C LEU A 200 -1.28 31.32 -20.18
N VAL A 201 -1.89 32.49 -19.98
CA VAL A 201 -1.36 33.77 -20.44
C VAL A 201 -0.06 34.11 -19.70
N THR A 202 -0.02 33.93 -18.37
CA THR A 202 1.17 34.16 -17.55
C THR A 202 2.35 33.27 -17.97
N ARG A 203 2.06 32.07 -18.48
CA ARG A 203 3.06 31.12 -19.01
C ARG A 203 3.46 31.40 -20.47
N GLY A 204 2.86 32.38 -21.12
CA GLY A 204 3.11 32.73 -22.52
C GLY A 204 2.59 31.70 -23.52
N ILE A 205 1.69 30.79 -23.11
CA ILE A 205 1.06 29.81 -24.01
C ILE A 205 -0.10 30.46 -24.77
N LEU A 206 -0.77 31.41 -24.13
CA LEU A 206 -1.83 32.22 -24.72
C LEU A 206 -1.44 33.69 -24.71
N VAL A 207 -1.97 34.43 -25.69
CA VAL A 207 -1.88 35.88 -25.77
C VAL A 207 -3.28 36.46 -25.65
N LYS A 208 -3.45 37.45 -24.77
CA LYS A 208 -4.73 38.14 -24.56
C LYS A 208 -5.04 39.05 -25.76
N SER A 209 -6.30 39.07 -26.20
CA SER A 209 -6.83 39.98 -27.22
C SER A 209 -7.95 40.85 -26.63
N GLU A 210 -8.51 41.79 -27.39
CA GLU A 210 -9.56 42.69 -26.90
C GLU A 210 -10.80 41.94 -26.37
N ASN A 211 -11.15 40.81 -26.98
CA ASN A 211 -12.37 40.06 -26.63
C ASN A 211 -12.11 38.59 -26.25
N GLY A 212 -10.85 38.16 -26.12
CA GLY A 212 -10.52 36.75 -25.99
C GLY A 212 -9.06 36.40 -25.76
N VAL A 213 -8.69 35.21 -26.22
CA VAL A 213 -7.32 34.68 -26.20
C VAL A 213 -6.98 34.01 -27.53
N LYS A 214 -5.70 34.02 -27.88
CA LYS A 214 -5.13 33.26 -29.01
C LYS A 214 -3.94 32.45 -28.54
N MET A 215 -3.72 31.28 -29.17
CA MET A 215 -2.48 30.53 -28.97
C MET A 215 -1.29 31.37 -29.48
N SER A 216 -0.23 31.43 -28.67
CA SER A 216 1.05 32.08 -29.02
C SER A 216 1.70 31.43 -30.24
#